data_AF-K9KDE7-F1
#
_entry.id   AF-K9KDE7-F1
#
_cell.length_a   1.000
_cell.length_b   1.000
_cell.length_c   1.000
_cell.angle_alpha   90.00
_cell.angle_beta   90.00
_cell.angle_gamma   90.00
#
_symmetry.space_group_name_H-M   'P 1'
#
loop_
_entity.id
_entity.type
_entity.pdbx_description
1 polymer ?
#
loop_
_entity_poly.entity_id
_entity_poly.type
_entity_poly.pdbx_seq_one_letter_code
_entity_poly.pdbx_strand_id
1 'polypeptide(L)'
;NHSVAEALLLFLESLPEPVICYSAYHNCLECSGNYTASKQVISTLPTFHKNVFNYLMAFLQELLKNSAKNHLDENILASIFGSLLLRNPAGHQKLEMVEKKKAQEFIHQFLCNSP
;
A
#
# COMPACT_ATOMS: atom_id res chain seq x y z
N ASN A 1 2.13 9.54 22.13
CA ASN A 1 1.56 10.23 20.96
C ASN A 1 1.63 9.36 19.70
N HIS A 2 0.97 8.20 19.71
CA HIS A 2 0.83 7.34 18.51
C HIS A 2 -0.63 7.05 18.15
N SER A 3 -1.58 7.50 18.99
CA SER A 3 -3.00 7.14 18.89
C SER A 3 -3.64 7.54 17.56
N VAL A 4 -3.23 8.66 16.95
CA VAL A 4 -3.75 9.07 15.63
C VAL A 4 -3.19 8.19 14.51
N ALA A 5 -1.91 7.83 14.58
CA ALA A 5 -1.31 6.92 13.59
C ALA A 5 -1.93 5.53 13.69
N GLU A 6 -2.07 5.01 14.91
CA GLU A 6 -2.74 3.73 15.17
C GLU A 6 -4.19 3.74 14.72
N ALA A 7 -4.95 4.80 15.02
CA ALA A 7 -6.33 4.95 14.55
C ALA A 7 -6.42 4.96 13.01
N LEU A 8 -5.45 5.55 12.31
CA LEU A 8 -5.39 5.48 10.84
C LEU A 8 -5.15 4.05 10.35
N LEU A 9 -4.21 3.32 10.97
CA LEU A 9 -3.94 1.93 10.58
C LEU A 9 -5.16 1.03 10.84
N LEU A 10 -5.80 1.18 12.00
CA LEU A 10 -7.03 0.46 12.36
C LEU A 10 -8.19 0.83 11.43
N PHE A 11 -8.33 2.11 11.05
CA PHE A 11 -9.33 2.54 10.09
C PHE A 11 -9.15 1.83 8.75
N LEU A 12 -7.93 1.80 8.20
CA LEU A 12 -7.61 1.12 6.94
C LEU A 12 -7.83 -0.40 7.04
N GLU A 13 -7.45 -1.01 8.16
CA GLU A 13 -7.68 -2.44 8.42
C GLU A 13 -9.17 -2.79 8.55
N SER A 14 -9.99 -1.87 9.07
CA SER A 14 -11.42 -2.10 9.29
C SER A 14 -12.29 -1.97 8.04
N LEU A 15 -11.75 -1.45 6.93
CA LEU A 15 -12.52 -1.27 5.70
C LEU A 15 -13.06 -2.62 5.20
N PRO A 16 -14.33 -2.73 4.79
CA PRO A 16 -14.84 -3.95 4.14
C PRO A 16 -14.15 -4.20 2.79
N GLU A 17 -14.00 -3.14 1.99
CA GLU A 17 -13.24 -3.15 0.74
C GLU A 17 -11.89 -2.45 0.98
N PRO A 18 -10.74 -3.11 0.73
CA PRO A 18 -9.44 -2.47 0.88
C PRO A 18 -9.29 -1.27 -0.07
N VAL A 19 -8.34 -0.38 0.26
CA VAL A 19 -8.05 0.78 -0.60
C VAL A 19 -7.71 0.34 -2.02
N ILE A 20 -6.85 -0.68 -2.18
CA ILE A 20 -6.72 -1.38 -3.46
C ILE A 20 -7.78 -2.47 -3.49
N CYS A 21 -8.78 -2.32 -4.35
CA CYS A 21 -9.91 -3.23 -4.41
C CYS A 21 -9.47 -4.69 -4.61
N TYR A 22 -10.23 -5.64 -4.07
CA TYR A 22 -9.95 -7.07 -4.20
C TYR A 22 -9.83 -7.51 -5.67
N SER A 23 -10.61 -6.90 -6.57
CA SER A 23 -10.56 -7.15 -8.01
C SER A 23 -9.20 -6.80 -8.65
N ALA A 24 -8.41 -5.92 -8.04
CA ALA A 24 -7.09 -5.52 -8.51
C ALA A 24 -5.94 -6.31 -7.84
N TYR A 25 -6.24 -7.13 -6.83
CA TYR A 25 -5.24 -7.77 -5.97
C TYR A 25 -4.17 -8.55 -6.77
N HIS A 26 -4.60 -9.51 -7.60
CA HIS A 26 -3.66 -10.34 -8.36
C HIS A 26 -2.86 -9.53 -9.39
N ASN A 27 -3.52 -8.58 -10.08
CA ASN A 27 -2.83 -7.70 -11.03
C ASN A 27 -1.73 -6.90 -10.35
N CYS A 28 -1.96 -6.38 -9.14
CA CYS A 28 -0.93 -5.70 -8.35
C CYS A 28 0.25 -6.63 -8.02
N LEU A 29 0.01 -7.88 -7.62
CA LEU A 29 1.07 -8.84 -7.33
C LEU A 29 1.85 -9.29 -8.57
N GLU A 30 1.22 -9.35 -9.73
CA GLU A 30 1.87 -9.68 -11.00
C GLU A 30 2.79 -8.54 -11.47
N CYS A 31 2.37 -7.29 -11.26
CA CYS A 31 3.13 -6.12 -11.67
C CYS A 31 4.02 -5.51 -10.58
N SER A 32 4.19 -6.15 -9.42
CA SER A 32 4.97 -5.60 -8.28
C SER A 32 6.43 -5.25 -8.59
N GLY A 33 6.97 -5.77 -9.70
CA GLY A 33 8.31 -5.46 -10.22
C GLY A 33 8.34 -4.45 -11.39
N ASN A 34 7.20 -3.92 -11.85
CA ASN A 34 7.10 -3.00 -12.98
C ASN A 34 6.22 -1.78 -12.66
N TYR A 35 6.85 -0.64 -12.34
CA TYR A 35 6.15 0.59 -11.95
C TYR A 35 5.17 1.11 -13.01
N THR A 36 5.50 1.01 -14.30
CA THR A 36 4.60 1.48 -15.37
C THR A 36 3.32 0.63 -15.42
N ALA A 37 3.45 -0.69 -15.30
CA ALA A 37 2.30 -1.58 -15.21
C ALA A 37 1.51 -1.36 -13.91
N SER A 38 2.18 -1.18 -12.76
CA SER A 38 1.56 -0.84 -11.49
C SER A 38 0.70 0.42 -11.56
N LYS A 39 1.20 1.49 -12.20
CA LYS A 39 0.42 2.72 -12.43
C LYS A 39 -0.83 2.46 -13.27
N GLN A 40 -0.75 1.59 -14.27
CA GLN A 40 -1.90 1.23 -15.08
C GLN A 40 -2.96 0.48 -14.27
N VAL A 41 -2.56 -0.38 -13.34
CA VAL A 41 -3.51 -1.04 -12.42
C VAL A 41 -4.17 -0.02 -11.49
N ILE A 42 -3.40 0.91 -10.92
CA ILE A 42 -3.97 1.97 -10.06
C ILE A 42 -4.94 2.88 -10.84
N SER A 43 -4.68 3.13 -12.13
CA SER A 43 -5.53 4.00 -12.95
C SER A 43 -6.94 3.43 -13.21
N THR A 44 -7.10 2.11 -13.15
CA THR A 44 -8.38 1.41 -13.32
C THR A 44 -9.21 1.29 -12.04
N LEU A 45 -8.65 1.65 -10.88
CA LEU A 45 -9.41 1.67 -9.62
C LEU A 45 -10.58 2.67 -9.70
N PRO A 46 -11.70 2.38 -8.99
CA PRO A 46 -12.77 3.35 -8.81
C PRO A 46 -12.22 4.68 -8.28
N THR A 47 -12.80 5.79 -8.73
CA THR A 47 -12.29 7.15 -8.47
C THR A 47 -11.94 7.40 -7.00
N PHE A 48 -12.82 7.02 -6.07
CA PHE A 48 -12.58 7.22 -4.64
C PHE A 48 -11.41 6.39 -4.11
N HIS A 49 -11.30 5.12 -4.50
CA HIS A 49 -10.20 4.23 -4.11
C HIS A 49 -8.85 4.75 -4.65
N LYS A 50 -8.82 5.17 -5.91
CA LYS A 50 -7.63 5.79 -6.52
C LYS A 50 -7.21 7.06 -5.79
N ASN A 51 -8.18 7.91 -5.44
CA ASN A 51 -7.89 9.17 -4.74
C ASN A 51 -7.30 8.91 -3.34
N VAL A 52 -7.87 7.97 -2.59
CA VAL A 52 -7.35 7.57 -1.27
C VAL A 52 -5.96 6.96 -1.39
N PHE A 53 -5.73 6.08 -2.36
CA PHE A 53 -4.41 5.51 -2.63
C PHE A 53 -3.37 6.61 -2.89
N ASN A 54 -3.66 7.52 -3.82
CA ASN A 54 -2.75 8.62 -4.17
C ASN A 54 -2.47 9.54 -2.97
N TYR A 55 -3.50 9.85 -2.18
CA TYR A 55 -3.35 10.65 -0.97
C TYR A 55 -2.43 9.98 0.06
N LEU A 56 -2.62 8.68 0.29
CA LEU A 56 -1.76 7.91 1.19
C LEU A 56 -0.32 7.85 0.68
N MET A 57 -0.09 7.60 -0.62
CA MET A 57 1.27 7.58 -1.17
C MET A 57 1.97 8.94 -0.97
N ALA A 58 1.28 10.05 -1.27
CA ALA A 58 1.81 11.38 -1.04
C ALA A 58 2.10 11.67 0.45
N PHE A 59 1.19 11.25 1.34
CA PHE A 59 1.38 11.39 2.78
C PHE A 59 2.60 10.61 3.29
N LEU A 60 2.76 9.35 2.86
CA LEU A 60 3.89 8.51 3.24
C LEU A 60 5.22 9.05 2.70
N GLN A 61 5.24 9.57 1.48
CA GLN A 61 6.40 10.26 0.92
C GLN A 61 6.79 11.50 1.74
N GLU A 62 5.81 12.24 2.28
CA GLU A 62 6.09 13.37 3.18
C GLU A 62 6.73 12.91 4.50
N LEU A 63 6.32 11.75 5.03
CA LEU A 63 6.98 11.16 6.21
C LEU A 63 8.44 10.79 5.92
N LEU A 64 8.74 10.27 4.73
CA LEU A 64 10.11 9.90 4.33
C LEU A 64 11.05 11.10 4.21
N LYS A 65 10.54 12.32 3.95
CA LYS A 65 11.37 13.54 4.00
C LYS A 65 11.94 13.81 5.40
N ASN A 66 11.38 13.17 6.43
CA ASN A 66 11.78 13.31 7.83
C ASN A 66 12.35 12.01 8.43
N SER A 67 12.78 11.04 7.61
CA SER A 67 13.30 9.73 8.04
C SER A 67 14.36 9.81 9.15
N ALA A 68 15.27 10.78 9.08
CA ALA A 68 16.32 10.97 10.09
C ALA A 68 15.77 11.30 11.50
N LYS A 69 14.53 11.79 11.60
CA LYS A 69 13.89 12.21 12.86
C LYS A 69 12.81 11.25 13.34
N ASN A 70 12.08 10.61 12.42
CA ASN A 70 10.97 9.71 12.75
C ASN A 70 11.34 8.22 12.65
N HIS A 71 12.54 7.90 12.15
CA HIS A 71 13.04 6.53 11.97
C HIS A 71 12.19 5.65 11.05
N LEU A 72 11.38 6.27 10.18
CA LEU A 72 10.62 5.58 9.14
C LEU A 72 11.44 5.58 7.85
N ASP A 73 11.59 4.41 7.25
CA ASP A 73 12.14 4.24 5.90
C ASP A 73 11.10 3.61 4.96
N GLU A 74 11.44 3.60 3.68
CA GLU A 74 10.58 3.08 2.62
C GLU A 74 10.26 1.59 2.80
N ASN A 75 11.14 0.80 3.41
CA ASN A 75 10.92 -0.62 3.65
C ASN A 75 9.91 -0.85 4.77
N ILE A 76 10.03 -0.10 5.87
CA ILE A 76 9.08 -0.14 7.00
C ILE A 76 7.70 0.27 6.52
N LEU A 77 7.59 1.41 5.82
CA LEU A 77 6.31 1.90 5.33
C LEU A 77 5.69 0.97 4.29
N ALA A 78 6.48 0.47 3.34
CA ALA A 78 5.99 -0.46 2.33
C ALA A 78 5.52 -1.79 2.93
N SER A 79 6.20 -2.29 3.98
CA SER A 79 5.81 -3.52 4.66
C SER A 79 4.45 -3.36 5.36
N ILE A 80 4.29 -2.28 6.15
CA ILE A 80 3.05 -2.00 6.88
C ILE A 80 1.90 -1.76 5.91
N PHE A 81 2.05 -0.79 5.01
CA PHE A 81 0.98 -0.38 4.11
C PHE A 81 0.73 -1.39 2.98
N GLY A 82 1.72 -2.20 2.59
CA GLY A 82 1.51 -3.32 1.67
C GLY A 82 0.48 -4.31 2.20
N SER A 83 0.57 -4.66 3.49
CA SER A 83 -0.38 -5.58 4.12
C SER A 83 -1.77 -4.98 4.36
N LEU A 84 -1.86 -3.68 4.61
CA LEU A 84 -3.12 -2.99 4.89
C LEU A 84 -3.89 -2.63 3.61
N LEU A 85 -3.19 -2.14 2.59
CA LEU A 85 -3.82 -1.63 1.36
C LEU A 85 -4.10 -2.73 0.35
N LEU A 86 -3.28 -3.80 0.32
CA LEU A 86 -3.38 -4.91 -0.61
C LEU A 86 -3.65 -6.23 0.12
N ARG A 87 -4.90 -6.40 0.59
CA ARG A 87 -5.32 -7.56 1.39
C ARG A 87 -5.72 -8.73 0.51
N ASN A 88 -5.33 -9.95 0.90
CA ASN A 88 -5.68 -11.17 0.19
C ASN A 88 -7.21 -11.44 0.30
N PRO A 89 -7.92 -11.62 -0.84
CA PRO A 89 -9.36 -11.90 -0.84
C PRO A 89 -9.74 -13.26 -0.22
N ALA A 90 -8.81 -14.22 -0.15
CA ALA A 90 -9.03 -15.54 0.47
C ALA A 90 -9.01 -15.52 2.02
N GLY A 91 -8.90 -14.33 2.63
CA GLY A 91 -8.98 -14.15 4.08
C GLY A 91 -7.74 -14.66 4.83
N HIS A 92 -7.93 -15.16 6.07
CA HIS A 92 -6.85 -15.61 6.97
C HIS A 92 -6.15 -16.92 6.56
N GLN A 93 -6.25 -17.34 5.29
CA GLN A 93 -5.31 -18.32 4.78
C GLN A 93 -3.91 -17.73 4.87
N LYS A 94 -2.93 -18.57 5.20
CA LYS A 94 -1.54 -18.13 5.40
C LYS A 94 -1.03 -17.54 4.09
N LEU A 95 -1.14 -16.22 3.95
CA LEU A 95 -0.55 -15.42 2.87
C LEU A 95 0.83 -15.98 2.59
N GLU A 96 1.05 -16.47 1.38
CA GLU A 96 2.35 -17.02 1.03
C GLU A 96 3.39 -15.91 1.23
N MET A 97 4.55 -16.28 1.79
CA MET A 97 5.64 -15.32 2.05
C MET A 97 6.00 -14.51 0.80
N VAL A 98 5.81 -15.12 -0.38
CA VAL A 98 5.97 -14.51 -1.70
C VAL A 98 4.96 -13.39 -1.95
N GLU A 99 3.67 -13.59 -1.65
CA GLU A 99 2.64 -12.57 -1.85
C GLU A 99 2.85 -11.36 -0.95
N LYS A 100 3.25 -11.58 0.32
CA LYS A 100 3.59 -10.48 1.23
C LYS A 100 4.75 -9.65 0.70
N LYS A 101 5.79 -10.31 0.18
CA LYS A 101 6.93 -9.64 -0.41
C LYS A 101 6.54 -8.84 -1.64
N LYS A 102 5.71 -9.41 -2.53
CA LYS A 102 5.19 -8.73 -3.71
C LYS A 102 4.31 -7.53 -3.35
N ALA A 103 3.48 -7.64 -2.32
CA ALA A 103 2.67 -6.51 -1.83
C ALA A 103 3.54 -5.37 -1.30
N GLN A 104 4.59 -5.70 -0.55
CA GLN A 104 5.60 -4.73 -0.11
C GLN A 104 6.30 -4.08 -1.33
N GLU A 105 6.80 -4.87 -2.27
CA GLU A 105 7.45 -4.38 -3.49
C GLU A 105 6.54 -3.43 -4.27
N PHE A 106 5.25 -3.80 -4.42
CA PHE A 106 4.27 -2.97 -5.10
C PHE A 106 4.15 -1.58 -4.47
N ILE A 107 3.94 -1.49 -3.13
CA ILE A 107 3.86 -0.20 -2.45
C ILE A 107 5.19 0.55 -2.50
N HIS A 108 6.31 -0.15 -2.32
CA HIS A 108 7.64 0.43 -2.34
C HIS A 108 7.92 1.20 -3.64
N GLN A 109 7.46 0.69 -4.79
CA GLN A 109 7.57 1.40 -6.07
C GLN A 109 6.94 2.79 -6.04
N PHE A 110 5.75 2.94 -5.44
CA PHE A 110 5.06 4.22 -5.35
C PHE A 110 5.68 5.16 -4.30
N LEU A 111 6.36 4.62 -3.29
CA LEU A 111 7.11 5.44 -2.34
C LEU A 111 8.37 6.03 -2.99
N CYS A 112 9.11 5.23 -3.75
CA CYS A 112 10.37 5.65 -4.37
C CYS A 112 10.20 6.45 -5.67
N ASN A 113 9.07 6.32 -6.36
CA ASN A 113 8.81 7.02 -7.61
C ASN A 113 7.69 8.04 -7.39
N SER A 114 8.02 9.33 -7.45
CA SER A 114 7.00 10.38 -7.52
C SER A 114 6.30 10.37 -8.90
N PRO A 115 5.04 10.82 -8.98
CA PRO A 115 4.34 11.00 -10.25
C PRO A 115 5.05 11.96 -11.21
#